data_AF-A0A7S4HDA0-F1
#
_entry.id   AF-A0A7S4HDA0-F1
#
_cell.length_a   1.000
_cell.length_b   1.000
_cell.length_c   1.000
_cell.angle_alpha   90.00
_cell.angle_beta   90.00
_cell.angle_gamma   90.00
#
_symmetry.space_group_name_H-M   'P 1'
#
loop_
_entity.id
_entity.type
_entity.pdbx_description
1 polymer ?
#
loop_
_entity_poly.entity_id
_entity_poly.type
_entity_poly.pdbx_seq_one_letter_code
_entity_poly.pdbx_strand_id
1 'polypeptide(L)'
;AAHAHQLAGSEDAPAGGPPPEWRARGFDADFDVLAYIEQTFMKQLQSGEFGDFTSGAYLPTFEEQLVAAQASYLDGTGGAAMGGGYGGVPSFGEQMMWQQQQQQLQLQQQMLMQQQAAQQQQFFAMPPPPQQPQMAFTFAAPHMPPTFLPNGMQLPPAMMAPQPMAPQMFAPIGYPAAAAPVSPPSQSPPPLHQHQHQQQFSPPQSSRGHGGNHGGAPGASPPRGHHAALKLGQTGNLLELAMDKKGSRQLQDGLPKMSDSQLVRACDELGPHLLMLAKHPAANYVVSRLASLPHAHSHTVAALAGHVPELLVHPQGSRVVQAAIAELPLAHAADLVNELRGRVVPCALDTHGSWGVCAAYKRTHAPFILADVIEHIEALSTQQHGCRVVQRVLAEAAASGGRVDAAAARLLQTDLARLAVDPYGNYAVQVAMRHCSAPERARLVGALLPHLLGLSTSKHGSNVAEALLTLAGPPQLAAARHAFFADRATLRELTGHPFGNYVLQAMLRLVSPDERAQALRAIEIDAADTTFGRTIVTHFVAPDKA
;
A
#
# COMPACT_ATOMS: atom_id res chain seq x y z
N ALA A 1 10.81 3.39 -30.24
CA ALA A 1 9.97 2.21 -30.53
C ALA A 1 8.54 2.61 -30.89
N ALA A 2 7.74 3.17 -29.96
CA ALA A 2 6.35 3.57 -30.22
C ALA A 2 6.19 4.54 -31.41
N HIS A 3 7.04 5.57 -31.51
CA HIS A 3 7.01 6.53 -32.63
C HIS A 3 7.36 5.89 -33.99
N ALA A 4 8.22 4.88 -34.01
CA ALA A 4 8.58 4.14 -35.24
C ALA A 4 7.46 3.18 -35.66
N HIS A 5 6.75 2.60 -34.69
CA HIS A 5 5.60 1.72 -34.92
C HIS A 5 4.38 2.50 -35.43
N GLN A 6 4.25 3.76 -35.02
CA GLN A 6 3.15 4.66 -35.40
C GLN A 6 3.31 5.20 -36.84
N LEU A 7 4.55 5.38 -37.31
CA LEU A 7 4.86 5.79 -38.68
C LEU A 7 4.78 4.63 -39.70
N ALA A 8 4.94 3.38 -39.26
CA ALA A 8 4.83 2.20 -40.12
C ALA A 8 3.39 1.75 -40.40
N GLY A 9 2.40 2.29 -39.66
CA GLY A 9 1.00 1.87 -39.72
C GLY A 9 0.02 2.90 -40.29
N SER A 10 0.48 4.07 -40.77
CA SER A 10 -0.39 5.06 -41.40
C SER A 10 -0.53 4.82 -42.91
N GLU A 11 -1.73 5.07 -43.46
CA GLU A 11 -2.03 4.95 -44.90
C GLU A 11 -1.29 5.98 -45.78
N ASP A 12 -0.52 6.90 -45.16
CA ASP A 12 0.35 7.89 -45.82
C ASP A 12 1.84 7.50 -45.81
N ALA A 13 2.18 6.21 -45.62
CA ALA A 13 3.56 5.76 -45.77
C ALA A 13 4.04 6.01 -47.22
N PRO A 14 5.08 6.86 -47.44
CA PRO A 14 5.57 7.09 -48.79
C PRO A 14 6.07 5.76 -49.35
N ALA A 15 5.64 5.41 -50.57
CA ALA A 15 5.92 4.14 -51.25
C ALA A 15 7.40 3.90 -51.63
N GLY A 16 8.36 4.39 -50.83
CA GLY A 16 9.77 4.47 -51.18
C GLY A 16 10.71 4.41 -49.99
N GLY A 17 10.59 3.38 -49.15
CA GLY A 17 11.59 3.01 -48.14
C GLY A 17 11.89 4.07 -47.06
N PRO A 18 12.85 3.82 -46.15
CA PRO A 18 13.14 4.72 -45.04
C PRO A 18 13.67 6.08 -45.53
N PRO A 19 13.50 7.16 -44.74
CA PRO A 19 13.94 8.51 -45.08
C PRO A 19 15.44 8.58 -45.44
N PRO A 20 15.87 9.52 -46.30
CA PRO A 20 17.27 9.62 -46.77
C PRO A 20 18.31 9.73 -45.64
N GLU A 21 17.93 10.34 -44.52
CA GLU A 21 18.77 10.49 -43.33
C GLU A 21 19.07 9.16 -42.60
N TRP A 22 18.26 8.13 -42.81
CA TRP A 22 18.46 6.78 -42.25
C TRP A 22 19.37 5.94 -43.15
N ARG A 23 19.27 6.09 -44.47
CA ARG A 23 20.18 5.45 -45.44
C ARG A 23 21.62 5.95 -45.27
N ALA A 24 21.80 7.23 -44.98
CA ALA A 24 23.11 7.81 -44.66
C ALA A 24 23.76 7.22 -43.40
N ARG A 25 22.98 6.56 -42.54
CA ARG A 25 23.43 5.86 -41.33
C ARG A 25 23.48 4.32 -41.50
N GLY A 26 23.27 3.82 -42.71
CA GLY A 26 23.37 2.39 -43.05
C GLY A 26 22.08 1.59 -42.91
N PHE A 27 20.93 2.24 -42.74
CA PHE A 27 19.63 1.57 -42.63
C PHE A 27 18.94 1.56 -44.00
N ASP A 28 18.95 0.41 -44.68
CA ASP A 28 18.30 0.20 -45.98
C ASP A 28 16.86 -0.37 -45.84
N ALA A 29 16.22 -0.71 -46.95
CA ALA A 29 14.84 -1.19 -46.97
C ALA A 29 14.67 -2.60 -46.38
N ASP A 30 15.75 -3.37 -46.27
CA ASP A 30 15.77 -4.73 -45.72
C ASP A 30 16.26 -4.73 -44.25
N PHE A 31 16.45 -3.54 -43.67
CA PHE A 31 16.96 -3.37 -42.32
C PHE A 31 15.89 -3.72 -41.27
N ASP A 32 16.10 -4.83 -40.57
CA ASP A 32 15.25 -5.27 -39.48
C ASP A 32 15.45 -4.41 -38.22
N VAL A 33 14.61 -3.37 -38.14
CA VAL A 33 14.59 -2.41 -37.03
C VAL A 33 14.33 -3.09 -35.69
N LEU A 34 13.54 -4.17 -35.65
CA LEU A 34 13.25 -4.89 -34.41
C LEU A 34 14.48 -5.67 -33.94
N ALA A 35 15.14 -6.39 -34.86
CA ALA A 35 16.39 -7.11 -34.54
C ALA A 35 17.52 -6.15 -34.11
N TYR A 36 17.61 -4.96 -34.71
CA TYR A 36 18.59 -3.95 -34.29
C TYR A 36 18.29 -3.37 -32.90
N ILE A 37 17.02 -3.12 -32.59
CA ILE A 37 16.61 -2.65 -31.25
C ILE A 37 16.92 -3.73 -30.21
N GLU A 38 16.60 -4.99 -30.48
CA GLU A 38 16.91 -6.10 -29.59
C GLU A 38 18.42 -6.28 -29.41
N GLN A 39 19.21 -6.27 -30.48
CA GLN A 39 20.67 -6.39 -30.37
C GLN A 39 21.29 -5.21 -29.63
N THR A 40 20.83 -3.98 -29.87
CA THR A 40 21.35 -2.78 -29.21
C THR A 40 20.99 -2.78 -27.73
N PHE A 41 19.75 -3.15 -27.40
CA PHE A 41 19.29 -3.30 -26.02
C PHE A 41 20.09 -4.38 -25.28
N MET A 42 20.33 -5.53 -25.90
CA MET A 42 21.13 -6.62 -25.31
C MET A 42 22.61 -6.23 -25.17
N LYS A 43 23.19 -5.49 -26.12
CA LYS A 43 24.56 -4.97 -26.02
C LYS A 43 24.72 -3.96 -24.88
N GLN A 44 23.72 -3.10 -24.67
CA GLN A 44 23.71 -2.11 -23.59
C GLN A 44 23.48 -2.75 -22.21
N LEU A 45 22.73 -3.85 -22.15
CA LEU A 45 22.59 -4.70 -20.96
C LEU A 45 23.90 -5.40 -20.59
N GLN A 46 24.69 -5.81 -21.59
CA GLN A 46 25.97 -6.49 -21.39
C GLN A 46 27.15 -5.54 -21.12
N SER A 47 27.11 -4.30 -21.62
CA SER A 47 28.16 -3.29 -21.40
C SER A 47 28.08 -2.60 -20.04
N GLY A 48 27.00 -2.81 -19.27
CA GLY A 48 26.81 -2.16 -17.97
C GLY A 48 26.60 -0.65 -18.05
N GLU A 49 26.28 -0.11 -19.24
CA GLU A 49 25.99 1.33 -19.43
C GLU A 49 24.66 1.75 -18.78
N PHE A 50 23.81 0.78 -18.41
CA PHE A 50 22.77 1.01 -17.41
C PHE A 50 23.32 0.73 -16.01
N GLY A 51 23.60 1.82 -15.29
CA GLY A 51 24.03 1.77 -13.89
C GLY A 51 23.12 0.90 -13.03
N ASP A 52 23.77 0.09 -12.20
CA ASP A 52 23.33 -0.67 -11.03
C ASP A 52 21.82 -0.65 -10.69
N PHE A 53 21.10 -1.65 -11.18
CA PHE A 53 19.67 -1.90 -10.88
C PHE A 53 19.43 -2.63 -9.54
N THR A 54 20.34 -2.49 -8.56
CA THR A 54 20.21 -3.14 -7.25
C THR A 54 19.93 -2.19 -6.08
N SER A 55 19.78 -0.89 -6.30
CA SER A 55 19.36 0.05 -5.25
C SER A 55 17.90 0.49 -5.42
N GLY A 56 17.09 0.29 -4.38
CA GLY A 56 15.65 0.53 -4.35
C GLY A 56 15.22 2.00 -4.45
N ALA A 57 15.41 2.62 -5.61
CA ALA A 57 14.79 3.88 -5.98
C ALA A 57 13.58 3.63 -6.90
N TYR A 58 12.48 4.29 -6.60
CA TYR A 58 11.22 4.27 -7.32
C TYR A 58 11.46 4.69 -8.79
N LEU A 59 11.21 3.80 -9.76
CA LEU A 59 11.18 4.19 -11.16
C LEU A 59 9.82 4.81 -11.48
N PRO A 60 9.77 6.04 -12.01
CA PRO A 60 8.52 6.62 -12.44
C PRO A 60 8.00 5.89 -13.68
N THR A 61 6.68 5.72 -13.74
CA THR A 61 5.95 5.22 -14.91
C THR A 61 6.21 6.08 -16.15
N PHE A 62 5.93 5.54 -17.34
CA PHE A 62 6.07 6.25 -18.62
C PHE A 62 5.31 7.60 -18.63
N GLU A 63 4.18 7.68 -17.91
CA GLU A 63 3.42 8.92 -17.71
C GLU A 63 4.17 9.95 -16.85
N GLU A 64 4.86 9.52 -15.79
CA GLU A 64 5.65 10.40 -14.93
C GLU A 64 6.92 10.92 -15.62
N GLN A 65 7.49 10.16 -16.55
CA GLN A 65 8.59 10.63 -17.42
C GLN A 65 8.11 11.67 -18.45
N LEU A 66 6.87 11.55 -18.94
CA LEU A 66 6.23 12.52 -19.82
C LEU A 66 5.94 13.86 -19.12
N VAL A 67 5.50 13.80 -17.85
CA VAL A 67 5.29 14.97 -17.00
C VAL A 67 6.62 15.68 -16.67
N ALA A 68 7.70 14.92 -16.43
CA ALA A 68 9.03 15.48 -16.19
C ALA A 68 9.64 16.13 -17.46
N ALA A 69 9.44 15.54 -18.64
CA ALA A 69 9.87 16.13 -19.90
C ALA A 69 9.10 17.41 -20.25
N GLN A 70 7.81 17.49 -19.91
CA GLN A 70 7.02 18.73 -20.02
C GLN A 70 7.46 19.79 -19.01
N ALA A 71 7.85 19.40 -17.79
CA ALA A 71 8.37 20.32 -16.77
C ALA A 71 9.73 20.93 -17.17
N SER A 72 10.63 20.17 -17.81
CA SER A 72 11.91 20.71 -18.31
C SER A 72 11.76 21.68 -19.48
N TYR A 73 10.65 21.62 -20.22
CA TYR A 73 10.31 22.59 -21.27
C TYR A 73 9.79 23.93 -20.69
N LEU A 74 9.26 23.90 -19.47
CA LEU A 74 8.72 25.07 -18.75
C LEU A 74 9.80 25.90 -18.03
N ASP A 75 10.98 25.34 -17.74
CA ASP A 75 12.05 26.00 -16.97
C ASP A 75 13.24 26.51 -17.82
N GLY A 76 13.12 26.48 -19.15
CA GLY A 76 14.00 27.24 -20.05
C GLY A 76 15.50 26.87 -20.05
N THR A 77 15.91 25.71 -19.51
CA THR A 77 17.33 25.30 -19.46
C THR A 77 17.74 24.29 -20.55
N GLY A 78 16.84 23.94 -21.48
CA GLY A 78 17.15 23.08 -22.63
C GLY A 78 17.32 23.86 -23.93
N GLY A 79 18.55 24.31 -24.22
CA GLY A 79 18.88 24.93 -25.50
C GLY A 79 19.16 23.92 -26.63
N ALA A 80 18.57 24.21 -27.79
CA ALA A 80 18.99 23.91 -29.17
C ALA A 80 18.31 22.76 -29.96
N ALA A 81 17.36 23.21 -30.80
CA ALA A 81 17.14 22.87 -32.21
C ALA A 81 16.55 21.48 -32.57
N MET A 82 15.30 21.45 -33.06
CA MET A 82 14.89 21.73 -34.45
C MET A 82 13.35 21.72 -34.54
N GLY A 83 12.81 22.68 -35.28
CA GLY A 83 11.37 22.94 -35.38
C GLY A 83 10.62 22.09 -36.41
N GLY A 84 9.29 22.07 -36.23
CA GLY A 84 8.29 21.57 -37.16
C GLY A 84 6.93 21.51 -36.45
N GLY A 85 6.04 22.47 -36.71
CA GLY A 85 4.80 22.67 -35.95
C GLY A 85 3.62 21.80 -36.37
N TYR A 86 2.63 21.66 -35.48
CA TYR A 86 1.23 22.10 -35.60
C TYR A 86 0.40 21.50 -34.43
N GLY A 87 -0.31 22.36 -33.68
CA GLY A 87 -1.21 21.96 -32.59
C GLY A 87 -1.37 23.09 -31.56
N GLY A 88 -2.54 23.73 -31.52
CA GLY A 88 -2.78 25.01 -30.83
C GLY A 88 -2.48 25.01 -29.32
N VAL A 89 -1.86 26.10 -28.87
CA VAL A 89 -1.59 26.41 -27.45
C VAL A 89 -2.90 26.89 -26.80
N PRO A 90 -3.32 26.38 -25.62
CA PRO A 90 -4.49 26.89 -24.89
C PRO A 90 -4.30 28.37 -24.56
N SER A 91 -5.36 29.17 -24.61
CA SER A 91 -5.28 30.59 -24.28
C SER A 91 -4.82 30.81 -22.83
N PHE A 92 -4.14 31.91 -22.55
CA PHE A 92 -3.64 32.25 -21.21
C PHE A 92 -4.74 32.19 -20.12
N GLY A 93 -5.99 32.48 -20.48
CA GLY A 93 -7.15 32.36 -19.58
C GLY A 93 -7.51 30.91 -19.23
N GLU A 94 -7.38 29.97 -20.17
CA GLU A 94 -7.62 28.54 -19.94
C GLU A 94 -6.51 27.91 -19.09
N GLN A 95 -5.27 28.36 -19.27
CA GLN A 95 -4.14 27.93 -18.46
C GLN A 95 -4.29 28.39 -17.00
N MET A 96 -4.73 29.63 -16.78
CA MET A 96 -5.00 30.18 -15.45
C MET A 96 -6.18 29.49 -14.76
N MET A 97 -7.27 29.18 -15.48
CA MET A 97 -8.40 28.44 -14.91
C MET A 97 -8.02 27.01 -14.53
N TRP A 98 -7.23 26.33 -15.37
CA TRP A 98 -6.76 24.98 -15.07
C TRP A 98 -5.84 24.96 -13.85
N GLN A 99 -4.93 25.94 -13.74
CA GLN A 99 -4.05 26.08 -12.60
C GLN A 99 -4.82 26.42 -11.31
N GLN A 100 -5.84 27.27 -11.39
CA GLN A 100 -6.71 27.60 -10.27
C GLN A 100 -7.55 26.39 -9.81
N GLN A 101 -8.03 25.56 -10.74
CA GLN A 101 -8.79 24.35 -10.46
C GLN A 101 -7.92 23.27 -9.80
N GLN A 102 -6.68 23.10 -10.26
CA GLN A 102 -5.70 22.21 -9.62
C GLN A 102 -5.35 22.65 -8.20
N GLN A 103 -5.19 23.96 -7.99
CA GLN A 103 -4.92 24.51 -6.67
C GLN A 103 -6.11 24.32 -5.71
N GLN A 104 -7.36 24.45 -6.18
CA GLN A 104 -8.54 24.12 -5.40
C GLN A 104 -8.61 22.62 -5.07
N LEU A 105 -8.27 21.74 -6.00
CA LEU A 105 -8.30 20.29 -5.79
C LEU A 105 -7.24 19.85 -4.77
N GLN A 106 -6.04 20.45 -4.81
CA GLN A 106 -5.00 20.22 -3.80
C GLN A 106 -5.43 20.72 -2.42
N LEU A 107 -6.01 21.92 -2.33
CA LEU A 107 -6.51 22.45 -1.07
C LEU A 107 -7.63 21.57 -0.50
N GLN A 108 -8.51 21.04 -1.35
CA GLN A 108 -9.59 20.15 -0.93
C GLN A 108 -9.06 18.80 -0.43
N GLN A 109 -8.06 18.22 -1.11
CA GLN A 109 -7.38 17.01 -0.62
C GLN A 109 -6.64 17.24 0.69
N GLN A 110 -5.97 18.38 0.85
CA GLN A 110 -5.25 18.72 2.06
C GLN A 110 -6.21 18.95 3.24
N MET A 111 -7.37 19.55 2.98
CA MET A 111 -8.44 19.70 3.97
C MET A 111 -9.04 18.35 4.35
N LEU A 112 -9.21 17.42 3.40
CA LEU A 112 -9.71 16.07 3.67
C LEU A 112 -8.71 15.26 4.52
N MET A 113 -7.41 15.38 4.24
CA MET A 113 -6.35 14.79 5.07
C MET A 113 -6.29 15.39 6.47
N GLN A 114 -6.42 16.72 6.60
CA GLN A 114 -6.51 17.36 7.92
C GLN A 114 -7.77 16.94 8.68
N GLN A 115 -8.90 16.76 8.00
CA GLN A 115 -10.14 16.33 8.62
C GLN A 115 -10.05 14.87 9.10
N GLN A 116 -9.39 13.99 8.33
CA GLN A 116 -9.07 12.62 8.76
C GLN A 116 -8.07 12.60 9.92
N ALA A 117 -7.03 13.44 9.90
CA ALA A 117 -6.08 13.56 11.01
C ALA A 117 -6.74 14.14 12.27
N ALA A 118 -7.66 15.10 12.12
CA ALA A 118 -8.45 15.66 13.22
C ALA A 118 -9.47 14.67 13.78
N GLN A 119 -10.10 13.83 12.94
CA GLN A 119 -10.93 12.71 13.40
C GLN A 119 -10.11 11.67 14.17
N GLN A 120 -8.89 11.37 13.73
CA GLN A 120 -7.97 10.50 14.48
C GLN A 120 -7.60 11.11 15.84
N GLN A 121 -7.31 12.41 15.91
CA GLN A 121 -6.99 13.07 17.18
C GLN A 121 -8.19 13.24 18.12
N GLN A 122 -9.41 13.46 17.59
CA GLN A 122 -10.63 13.52 18.39
C GLN A 122 -11.03 12.16 18.99
N PHE A 123 -10.65 11.05 18.36
CA PHE A 123 -10.88 9.70 18.91
C PHE A 123 -9.92 9.35 20.06
N PHE A 124 -8.71 9.94 20.10
CA PHE A 124 -7.73 9.73 21.17
C PHE A 124 -7.79 10.77 22.30
N ALA A 125 -8.60 11.83 22.16
CA ALA A 125 -8.70 12.92 23.13
C ALA A 125 -10.06 13.01 23.86
N MET A 126 -10.82 11.91 23.93
CA MET A 126 -11.98 11.85 24.82
C MET A 126 -11.50 11.70 26.27
N PRO A 127 -11.74 12.65 27.20
CA PRO A 127 -11.64 12.35 28.62
C PRO A 127 -12.68 11.27 28.96
N PRO A 128 -12.43 10.41 29.98
CA PRO A 128 -13.44 9.47 30.42
C PRO A 128 -14.73 10.23 30.77
N PRO A 129 -15.92 9.66 30.49
CA PRO A 129 -17.17 10.33 30.81
C PRO A 129 -17.22 10.62 32.32
N PRO A 130 -17.74 11.78 32.74
CA PRO A 130 -17.94 12.05 34.16
C PRO A 130 -18.85 10.96 34.72
N GLN A 131 -18.41 10.29 35.80
CA GLN A 131 -19.27 9.41 36.57
C GLN A 131 -20.49 10.22 37.02
N GLN A 132 -21.64 9.96 36.41
CA GLN A 132 -22.90 10.44 36.97
C GLN A 132 -23.18 9.66 38.26
N PRO A 133 -23.66 10.33 39.32
CA PRO A 133 -23.88 9.70 40.60
C PRO A 133 -24.89 8.56 40.44
N GLN A 134 -24.55 7.40 40.97
CA GLN A 134 -25.46 6.26 41.07
C GLN A 134 -26.68 6.70 41.89
N MET A 135 -27.77 7.02 41.20
CA MET A 135 -29.10 7.06 41.81
C MET A 135 -29.44 5.62 42.17
N ALA A 136 -29.28 5.30 43.44
CA ALA A 136 -29.69 4.05 44.04
C ALA A 136 -31.18 3.83 43.78
N PHE A 137 -31.52 2.91 42.86
CA PHE A 137 -32.84 2.30 42.87
C PHE A 137 -32.85 1.27 44.01
N THR A 138 -33.38 1.70 45.15
CA THR A 138 -33.74 0.82 46.26
C THR A 138 -34.90 -0.07 45.83
N PHE A 139 -34.60 -1.28 45.38
CA PHE A 139 -35.57 -2.36 45.48
C PHE A 139 -35.62 -2.80 46.94
N ALA A 140 -36.72 -2.48 47.62
CA ALA A 140 -36.99 -2.96 48.97
C ALA A 140 -37.11 -4.49 48.96
N ALA A 141 -36.09 -5.17 49.48
CA ALA A 141 -36.19 -6.58 49.84
C ALA A 141 -37.01 -6.70 51.15
N PRO A 142 -37.95 -7.64 51.24
CA PRO A 142 -38.73 -7.84 52.46
C PRO A 142 -37.82 -8.32 53.60
N HIS A 143 -38.04 -7.74 54.77
CA HIS A 143 -37.32 -7.96 56.02
C HIS A 143 -37.17 -9.45 56.36
N MET A 144 -35.92 -9.93 56.45
CA MET A 144 -35.57 -11.19 57.10
C MET A 144 -34.82 -10.88 58.40
N PRO A 145 -35.24 -11.41 59.56
CA PRO A 145 -34.59 -11.14 60.83
C PRO A 145 -33.24 -11.88 60.94
N PRO A 146 -32.29 -11.37 61.74
CA PRO A 146 -30.98 -12.00 61.90
C PRO A 146 -31.10 -13.34 62.65
N THR A 147 -30.55 -14.40 62.04
CA THR A 147 -30.41 -15.71 62.69
C THR A 147 -29.20 -15.68 63.63
N PHE A 148 -29.48 -15.75 64.94
CA PHE A 148 -28.48 -15.97 65.98
C PHE A 148 -28.23 -17.48 66.16
N LEU A 149 -26.96 -17.88 66.31
CA LEU A 149 -26.62 -19.18 66.92
C LEU A 149 -26.65 -19.04 68.46
N PRO A 150 -26.85 -20.13 69.23
CA PRO A 150 -27.18 -20.07 70.66
C PRO A 150 -26.10 -19.52 71.60
N ASN A 151 -24.93 -19.08 71.09
CA ASN A 151 -23.80 -18.59 71.89
C ASN A 151 -23.17 -17.28 71.35
N GLY A 152 -23.93 -16.42 70.67
CA GLY A 152 -23.60 -14.98 70.58
C GLY A 152 -22.30 -14.55 69.88
N MET A 153 -21.80 -15.29 68.87
CA MET A 153 -20.66 -14.84 68.06
C MET A 153 -20.98 -14.71 66.56
N GLN A 154 -20.49 -13.63 65.94
CA GLN A 154 -20.68 -13.26 64.53
C GLN A 154 -19.37 -13.52 63.76
N LEU A 155 -19.41 -14.24 62.63
CA LEU A 155 -18.23 -14.51 61.77
C LEU A 155 -18.17 -13.52 60.60
N PRO A 156 -16.99 -12.96 60.26
CA PRO A 156 -16.79 -12.19 59.03
C PRO A 156 -16.55 -13.13 57.83
N PRO A 157 -17.09 -12.85 56.62
CA PRO A 157 -16.86 -13.70 55.45
C PRO A 157 -15.46 -13.47 54.85
N ALA A 158 -14.68 -14.56 54.77
CA ALA A 158 -13.46 -14.65 53.99
C ALA A 158 -13.75 -14.96 52.51
N MET A 159 -12.74 -14.66 51.69
CA MET A 159 -12.71 -14.69 50.24
C MET A 159 -12.99 -16.08 49.63
N MET A 160 -13.84 -16.13 48.59
CA MET A 160 -13.79 -17.17 47.56
C MET A 160 -14.05 -16.55 46.18
N ALA A 161 -13.09 -16.75 45.28
CA ALA A 161 -13.24 -16.51 43.85
C ALA A 161 -14.02 -17.66 43.19
N PRO A 162 -14.72 -17.40 42.07
CA PRO A 162 -15.00 -18.47 41.11
C PRO A 162 -14.55 -18.16 39.67
N GLN A 163 -14.23 -19.27 38.99
CA GLN A 163 -13.83 -19.48 37.60
C GLN A 163 -14.90 -19.06 36.56
N PRO A 164 -14.55 -18.92 35.27
CA PRO A 164 -15.46 -18.39 34.23
C PRO A 164 -16.37 -19.46 33.63
N MET A 165 -17.63 -19.11 33.37
CA MET A 165 -18.55 -19.87 32.51
C MET A 165 -18.75 -19.17 31.15
N ALA A 166 -18.85 -19.98 30.11
CA ALA A 166 -19.00 -19.62 28.70
C ALA A 166 -20.31 -18.86 28.39
N PRO A 167 -20.35 -17.98 27.37
CA PRO A 167 -21.58 -17.31 26.96
C PRO A 167 -22.40 -18.16 25.98
N GLN A 168 -23.66 -18.38 26.37
CA GLN A 168 -24.74 -18.90 25.55
C GLN A 168 -25.23 -17.86 24.54
N MET A 169 -25.73 -18.37 23.42
CA MET A 169 -26.26 -17.64 22.27
C MET A 169 -27.57 -16.90 22.59
N PHE A 170 -27.77 -15.73 21.97
CA PHE A 170 -29.11 -15.21 21.65
C PHE A 170 -29.10 -14.44 20.33
N ALA A 171 -30.07 -14.75 19.48
CA ALA A 171 -30.43 -14.07 18.24
C ALA A 171 -31.76 -13.29 18.45
N PRO A 172 -32.39 -12.66 17.44
CA PRO A 172 -32.53 -11.20 17.37
C PRO A 172 -33.99 -10.71 17.48
N ILE A 173 -34.16 -9.41 17.77
CA ILE A 173 -35.41 -8.63 17.66
C ILE A 173 -34.96 -7.23 17.22
N GLY A 174 -35.49 -6.49 16.25
CA GLY A 174 -36.71 -6.49 15.44
C GLY A 174 -36.97 -5.00 15.13
N TYR A 175 -37.06 -4.61 13.85
CA TYR A 175 -37.29 -3.21 13.43
C TYR A 175 -38.69 -2.70 13.81
N PRO A 176 -38.87 -1.36 13.88
CA PRO A 176 -39.88 -0.77 13.01
C PRO A 176 -39.39 0.49 12.26
N ALA A 177 -40.24 0.94 11.33
CA ALA A 177 -39.94 1.75 10.15
C ALA A 177 -40.17 3.26 10.28
N ALA A 178 -39.55 3.99 9.34
CA ALA A 178 -39.92 5.25 8.67
C ALA A 178 -40.20 6.54 9.48
N ALA A 179 -39.33 7.55 9.28
CA ALA A 179 -39.68 8.98 9.27
C ALA A 179 -38.78 9.75 8.27
N ALA A 180 -39.39 10.74 7.58
CA ALA A 180 -38.86 11.53 6.47
C ALA A 180 -37.72 12.51 6.87
N PRO A 181 -36.94 13.06 5.91
CA PRO A 181 -35.74 13.84 6.23
C PRO A 181 -36.08 15.30 6.59
N VAL A 182 -35.45 15.79 7.67
CA VAL A 182 -35.47 17.20 8.09
C VAL A 182 -34.10 17.80 7.76
N SER A 183 -34.08 18.86 6.94
CA SER A 183 -32.85 19.59 6.56
C SER A 183 -32.24 20.34 7.76
N PRO A 184 -30.91 20.35 7.95
CA PRO A 184 -30.28 21.24 8.92
C PRO A 184 -30.02 22.65 8.35
N PRO A 185 -30.03 23.70 9.19
CA PRO A 185 -29.93 25.10 8.76
C PRO A 185 -28.48 25.53 8.47
N SER A 186 -28.36 26.50 7.57
CA SER A 186 -27.15 27.24 7.24
C SER A 186 -26.56 27.99 8.45
N GLN A 187 -25.29 27.77 8.76
CA GLN A 187 -24.52 28.65 9.64
C GLN A 187 -23.18 29.01 8.99
N SER A 188 -22.99 30.31 8.78
CA SER A 188 -21.73 30.93 8.36
C SER A 188 -20.72 30.93 9.51
N PRO A 189 -19.41 30.72 9.28
CA PRO A 189 -18.41 30.84 10.34
C PRO A 189 -18.00 32.32 10.60
N PRO A 190 -17.63 32.69 11.85
CA PRO A 190 -17.10 34.01 12.22
C PRO A 190 -15.61 34.18 11.85
N PRO A 191 -15.06 35.41 11.86
CA PRO A 191 -13.70 35.70 11.39
C PRO A 191 -12.62 35.26 12.41
N LEU A 192 -11.55 34.64 11.90
CA LEU A 192 -10.36 34.26 12.67
C LEU A 192 -9.34 35.40 12.69
N HIS A 193 -9.00 35.88 13.88
CA HIS A 193 -7.84 36.73 14.11
C HIS A 193 -6.54 35.92 14.04
N GLN A 194 -5.57 36.43 13.26
CA GLN A 194 -4.22 35.91 13.10
C GLN A 194 -3.39 36.08 14.38
N HIS A 195 -2.72 35.02 14.83
CA HIS A 195 -1.44 35.12 15.55
C HIS A 195 -0.41 34.22 14.85
N GLN A 196 0.61 34.85 14.28
CA GLN A 196 1.74 34.26 13.58
C GLN A 196 2.79 33.76 14.58
N HIS A 197 3.26 32.52 14.41
CA HIS A 197 4.65 32.16 14.70
C HIS A 197 5.20 31.40 13.49
N GLN A 198 5.91 32.13 12.62
CA GLN A 198 6.69 31.61 11.50
C GLN A 198 8.08 31.20 12.00
N GLN A 199 8.53 29.98 11.66
CA GLN A 199 9.96 29.71 11.48
C GLN A 199 10.17 29.35 10.00
N GLN A 200 10.76 30.30 9.28
CA GLN A 200 11.21 30.17 7.89
C GLN A 200 12.50 29.35 7.84
N PHE A 201 12.55 28.38 6.93
CA PHE A 201 13.79 27.81 6.42
C PHE A 201 14.08 28.45 5.05
N SER A 202 15.22 29.13 4.92
CA SER A 202 15.78 29.60 3.65
C SER A 202 17.04 28.80 3.30
N PRO A 203 17.30 28.50 2.02
CA PRO A 203 18.50 27.80 1.56
C PRO A 203 19.69 28.76 1.34
N PRO A 204 20.97 28.32 1.47
CA PRO A 204 22.11 29.20 1.27
C PRO A 204 22.56 29.26 -0.21
N GLN A 205 22.76 30.49 -0.70
CA GLN A 205 23.45 30.80 -1.96
C GLN A 205 24.96 30.95 -1.73
N SER A 206 25.73 30.55 -2.74
CA SER A 206 27.16 30.75 -2.89
C SER A 206 27.50 32.16 -3.37
N SER A 207 28.51 32.81 -2.78
CA SER A 207 29.20 33.95 -3.40
C SER A 207 30.69 33.96 -3.08
N ARG A 208 31.49 34.14 -4.14
CA ARG A 208 32.95 34.28 -4.16
C ARG A 208 33.39 35.60 -3.51
N GLY A 209 34.64 35.64 -3.06
CA GLY A 209 35.19 36.65 -2.14
C GLY A 209 35.79 37.91 -2.77
N HIS A 210 36.22 38.83 -1.90
CA HIS A 210 37.46 39.62 -2.04
C HIS A 210 37.74 40.47 -0.77
N GLY A 211 38.99 40.45 -0.31
CA GLY A 211 39.71 41.63 0.20
C GLY A 211 39.80 41.87 1.71
N GLY A 212 41.03 42.02 2.23
CA GLY A 212 41.33 42.98 3.30
C GLY A 212 42.01 42.43 4.56
N ASN A 213 43.27 42.80 4.76
CA ASN A 213 44.18 42.42 5.84
C ASN A 213 44.03 43.30 7.11
N HIS A 214 44.45 42.75 8.27
CA HIS A 214 45.13 43.40 9.42
C HIS A 214 44.56 43.14 10.84
N GLY A 215 45.36 42.43 11.67
CA GLY A 215 45.76 42.87 13.02
C GLY A 215 45.02 42.31 14.24
N GLY A 216 45.71 41.53 15.09
CA GLY A 216 45.35 41.34 16.52
C GLY A 216 45.65 39.97 17.12
N ALA A 217 46.59 39.91 18.07
CA ALA A 217 47.11 38.73 18.78
C ALA A 217 46.15 38.19 19.89
N PRO A 218 46.43 37.03 20.54
CA PRO A 218 45.41 36.05 20.94
C PRO A 218 44.93 36.15 22.40
N GLY A 219 43.66 35.80 22.63
CA GLY A 219 43.10 35.48 23.95
C GLY A 219 42.59 34.04 23.95
N ALA A 220 43.10 33.23 24.87
CA ALA A 220 42.81 31.81 25.01
C ALA A 220 41.31 31.53 25.25
N SER A 221 40.77 30.57 24.49
CA SER A 221 39.52 29.87 24.78
C SER A 221 39.79 28.37 24.68
N PRO A 222 39.18 27.53 25.52
CA PRO A 222 39.53 26.11 25.61
C PRO A 222 39.20 25.40 24.28
N PRO A 223 39.98 24.39 23.87
CA PRO A 223 39.70 23.69 22.63
C PRO A 223 38.35 22.99 22.76
N ARG A 224 37.39 23.42 21.94
CA ARG A 224 36.20 22.65 21.61
C ARG A 224 36.67 21.25 21.22
N GLY A 225 36.09 20.26 21.91
CA GLY A 225 36.43 18.86 21.79
C GLY A 225 36.62 18.49 20.32
N HIS A 226 37.83 18.06 19.99
CA HIS A 226 38.10 17.43 18.73
C HIS A 226 37.16 16.23 18.67
N HIS A 227 36.25 16.21 17.68
CA HIS A 227 35.63 14.97 17.26
C HIS A 227 36.76 14.09 16.73
N ALA A 228 37.41 13.38 17.64
CA ALA A 228 38.32 12.31 17.30
C ALA A 228 37.57 11.42 16.32
N ALA A 229 38.15 11.21 15.14
CA ALA A 229 37.77 10.08 14.32
C ALA A 229 37.81 8.86 15.25
N LEU A 230 36.64 8.33 15.59
CA LEU A 230 36.53 7.13 16.41
C LEU A 230 37.42 6.09 15.74
N LYS A 231 38.44 5.61 16.46
CA LYS A 231 39.27 4.49 16.02
C LYS A 231 38.40 3.23 16.08
N LEU A 232 37.46 3.12 15.14
CA LEU A 232 36.65 1.94 14.86
C LEU A 232 37.59 0.74 14.76
N GLY A 233 37.48 -0.19 15.71
CA GLY A 233 38.34 -1.38 15.78
C GLY A 233 39.38 -1.40 16.90
N GLN A 234 39.36 -0.47 17.86
CA GLN A 234 39.90 -0.71 19.20
C GLN A 234 38.84 -1.46 20.03
N THR A 235 39.21 -2.61 20.60
CA THR A 235 38.33 -3.54 21.31
C THR A 235 37.65 -2.89 22.52
N GLY A 236 36.36 -3.16 22.74
CA GLY A 236 35.69 -2.96 24.04
C GLY A 236 34.77 -1.74 24.17
N ASN A 237 34.06 -1.34 23.11
CA ASN A 237 33.05 -0.25 23.18
C ASN A 237 31.98 -0.31 22.06
N LEU A 238 32.04 -1.28 21.14
CA LEU A 238 31.08 -1.37 20.03
C LEU A 238 29.66 -1.64 20.51
N LEU A 239 29.51 -2.38 21.62
CA LEU A 239 28.21 -2.64 22.24
C LEU A 239 27.54 -1.34 22.70
N GLU A 240 28.23 -0.55 23.52
CA GLU A 240 27.71 0.73 24.02
C GLU A 240 27.47 1.71 22.87
N LEU A 241 28.39 1.76 21.89
CA LEU A 241 28.22 2.57 20.69
C LEU A 241 27.01 2.16 19.86
N ALA A 242 26.72 0.86 19.73
CA ALA A 242 25.54 0.36 19.02
C ALA A 242 24.22 0.73 19.72
N MET A 243 24.24 0.86 21.05
CA MET A 243 23.08 1.26 21.84
C MET A 243 22.90 2.79 21.85
N ASP A 244 23.94 3.58 21.62
CA ASP A 244 23.80 5.03 21.41
C ASP A 244 23.22 5.37 20.03
N LYS A 245 22.36 6.39 19.95
CA LYS A 245 21.71 6.80 18.70
C LYS A 245 22.71 7.32 17.65
N LYS A 246 23.71 8.09 18.06
CA LYS A 246 24.74 8.62 17.14
C LYS A 246 25.76 7.55 16.83
N GLY A 247 26.17 6.78 17.84
CA GLY A 247 27.06 5.65 17.71
C GLY A 247 26.54 4.57 16.76
N SER A 248 25.25 4.21 16.87
CA SER A 248 24.61 3.27 15.95
C SER A 248 24.72 3.71 14.50
N ARG A 249 24.48 5.00 14.21
CA ARG A 249 24.62 5.55 12.85
C ARG A 249 26.07 5.48 12.36
N GLN A 250 27.02 5.85 13.23
CA GLN A 250 28.44 5.75 12.92
C GLN A 250 28.87 4.31 12.63
N LEU A 251 28.33 3.33 13.36
CA LEU A 251 28.59 1.92 13.10
C LEU A 251 27.98 1.45 11.78
N GLN A 252 26.75 1.86 11.45
CA GLN A 252 26.13 1.52 10.17
C GLN A 252 26.95 2.03 8.98
N ASP A 253 27.48 3.25 9.07
CA ASP A 253 28.31 3.87 8.04
C ASP A 253 29.75 3.34 8.02
N GLY A 254 30.23 2.86 9.17
CA GLY A 254 31.61 2.44 9.40
C GLY A 254 31.87 0.98 9.10
N LEU A 255 30.95 0.08 9.47
CA LEU A 255 31.08 -1.37 9.29
C LEU A 255 31.45 -1.76 7.85
N PRO A 256 30.80 -1.24 6.78
CA PRO A 256 31.13 -1.62 5.41
C PRO A 256 32.52 -1.17 4.94
N LYS A 257 33.15 -0.24 5.66
CA LYS A 257 34.46 0.35 5.33
C LYS A 257 35.59 -0.27 6.14
N MET A 258 35.27 -1.16 7.08
CA MET A 258 36.26 -1.87 7.88
C MET A 258 36.99 -2.90 7.03
N SER A 259 38.28 -3.11 7.33
CA SER A 259 39.02 -4.27 6.82
C SER A 259 38.44 -5.58 7.37
N ASP A 260 38.70 -6.70 6.70
CA ASP A 260 38.26 -8.03 7.15
C ASP A 260 38.65 -8.30 8.61
N SER A 261 39.88 -7.94 9.01
CA SER A 261 40.33 -8.12 10.39
C SER A 261 39.53 -7.29 11.39
N GLN A 262 39.10 -6.08 11.01
CA GLN A 262 38.26 -5.22 11.85
C GLN A 262 36.83 -5.73 11.92
N LEU A 263 36.29 -6.24 10.80
CA LEU A 263 34.97 -6.86 10.76
C LEU A 263 34.89 -8.10 11.63
N VAL A 264 35.89 -8.98 11.57
CA VAL A 264 35.96 -10.17 12.45
C VAL A 264 35.93 -9.74 13.92
N ARG A 265 36.80 -8.79 14.32
CA ARG A 265 36.79 -8.28 15.71
C ARG A 265 35.46 -7.64 16.10
N ALA A 266 34.81 -6.92 15.19
CA ALA A 266 33.50 -6.32 15.44
C ALA A 266 32.41 -7.39 15.60
N CYS A 267 32.45 -8.46 14.81
CA CYS A 267 31.53 -9.59 14.91
C CYS A 267 31.75 -10.38 16.20
N ASP A 268 33.00 -10.61 16.60
CA ASP A 268 33.33 -11.28 17.86
C ASP A 268 32.83 -10.48 19.08
N GLU A 269 32.97 -9.15 19.05
CA GLU A 269 32.53 -8.27 20.13
C GLU A 269 31.00 -8.13 20.20
N LEU A 270 30.32 -7.96 19.06
CA LEU A 270 28.87 -7.74 19.00
C LEU A 270 28.05 -9.04 19.02
N GLY A 271 28.62 -10.14 18.51
CA GLY A 271 27.98 -11.43 18.29
C GLY A 271 27.16 -11.93 19.48
N PRO A 272 27.73 -12.01 20.70
CA PRO A 272 27.02 -12.45 21.91
C PRO A 272 25.82 -11.59 22.30
N HIS A 273 25.70 -10.39 21.74
CA HIS A 273 24.68 -9.39 22.11
C HIS A 273 23.65 -9.15 21.01
N LEU A 274 23.79 -9.75 19.82
CA LEU A 274 22.97 -9.42 18.66
C LEU A 274 21.46 -9.62 18.89
N LEU A 275 21.04 -10.64 19.65
CA LEU A 275 19.61 -10.84 19.94
C LEU A 275 19.01 -9.67 20.76
N MET A 276 19.74 -9.20 21.78
CA MET A 276 19.36 -8.02 22.56
C MET A 276 19.36 -6.77 21.68
N LEU A 277 20.40 -6.59 20.87
CA LEU A 277 20.53 -5.44 19.97
C LEU A 277 19.44 -5.41 18.89
N ALA A 278 18.97 -6.57 18.44
CA ALA A 278 17.90 -6.68 17.47
C ALA A 278 16.57 -6.09 17.98
N LYS A 279 16.36 -6.14 19.30
CA LYS A 279 15.18 -5.56 19.97
C LYS A 279 15.38 -4.10 20.37
N HIS A 280 16.61 -3.57 20.30
CA HIS A 280 16.94 -2.22 20.76
C HIS A 280 16.53 -1.13 19.76
N PRO A 281 15.92 0.01 20.18
CA PRO A 281 15.45 1.08 19.29
C PRO A 281 16.52 1.69 18.38
N ALA A 282 17.77 1.78 18.84
CA ALA A 282 18.89 2.28 18.04
C ALA A 282 19.75 1.15 17.44
N ALA A 283 19.90 0.01 18.12
CA ALA A 283 20.90 -0.98 17.73
C ALA A 283 20.39 -1.96 16.67
N ASN A 284 19.07 -2.09 16.51
CA ASN A 284 18.47 -2.95 15.48
C ASN A 284 18.97 -2.62 14.06
N TYR A 285 19.27 -1.34 13.79
CA TYR A 285 19.85 -0.91 12.52
C TYR A 285 21.28 -1.43 12.31
N VAL A 286 22.06 -1.55 13.39
CA VAL A 286 23.40 -2.16 13.34
C VAL A 286 23.29 -3.64 13.02
N VAL A 287 22.37 -4.36 13.68
CA VAL A 287 22.15 -5.80 13.39
C VAL A 287 21.66 -6.01 11.96
N SER A 288 20.73 -5.16 11.48
CA SER A 288 20.26 -5.19 10.09
C SER A 288 21.40 -4.95 9.10
N ARG A 289 22.34 -4.04 9.44
CA ARG A 289 23.52 -3.78 8.60
C ARG A 289 24.52 -4.93 8.62
N LEU A 290 24.70 -5.59 9.76
CA LEU A 290 25.53 -6.79 9.86
C LEU A 290 24.97 -7.93 9.00
N ALA A 291 23.65 -8.06 8.87
CA ALA A 291 23.04 -9.09 8.03
C ALA A 291 23.46 -9.02 6.54
N SER A 292 23.87 -7.85 6.05
CA SER A 292 24.37 -7.66 4.67
C SER A 292 25.89 -7.90 4.53
N LEU A 293 26.58 -8.30 5.59
CA LEU A 293 28.03 -8.47 5.60
C LEU A 293 28.37 -9.97 5.76
N PRO A 294 29.09 -10.59 4.79
CA PRO A 294 29.41 -12.01 4.83
C PRO A 294 30.05 -12.49 6.13
N HIS A 295 30.93 -11.67 6.71
CA HIS A 295 31.62 -11.92 7.98
C HIS A 295 30.67 -12.08 9.17
N ALA A 296 29.50 -11.46 9.13
CA ALA A 296 28.53 -11.45 10.22
C ALA A 296 27.37 -12.43 10.01
N HIS A 297 27.31 -13.14 8.87
CA HIS A 297 26.20 -14.06 8.57
C HIS A 297 26.04 -15.15 9.64
N SER A 298 27.14 -15.79 10.06
CA SER A 298 27.11 -16.84 11.09
C SER A 298 26.59 -16.32 12.43
N HIS A 299 27.08 -15.16 12.87
CA HIS A 299 26.64 -14.51 14.12
C HIS A 299 25.18 -14.08 14.04
N THR A 300 24.74 -13.54 12.88
CA THR A 300 23.36 -13.12 12.66
C THR A 300 22.42 -14.33 12.72
N VAL A 301 22.74 -15.42 12.01
CA VAL A 301 21.96 -16.66 12.07
C VAL A 301 21.91 -17.21 13.49
N ALA A 302 23.06 -17.33 14.16
CA ALA A 302 23.13 -17.85 15.53
C ALA A 302 22.30 -17.02 16.52
N ALA A 303 22.23 -15.70 16.34
CA ALA A 303 21.47 -14.82 17.20
C ALA A 303 19.95 -14.84 16.95
N LEU A 304 19.54 -15.06 15.70
CA LEU A 304 18.12 -15.07 15.32
C LEU A 304 17.49 -16.47 15.46
N ALA A 305 18.29 -17.52 15.35
CA ALA A 305 17.83 -18.90 15.40
C ALA A 305 17.09 -19.19 16.73
N GLY A 306 15.90 -19.79 16.62
CA GLY A 306 15.01 -20.08 17.74
C GLY A 306 14.14 -18.90 18.19
N HIS A 307 14.30 -17.72 17.59
CA HIS A 307 13.61 -16.49 17.99
C HIS A 307 12.82 -15.82 16.86
N VAL A 308 12.77 -16.41 15.65
CA VAL A 308 12.19 -15.74 14.47
C VAL A 308 10.71 -15.35 14.67
N PRO A 309 9.81 -16.22 15.17
CA PRO A 309 8.41 -15.84 15.36
C PRO A 309 8.22 -14.73 16.41
N GLU A 310 9.01 -14.75 17.49
CA GLU A 310 8.99 -13.72 18.54
C GLU A 310 9.48 -12.37 18.00
N LEU A 311 10.59 -12.39 17.26
CA LEU A 311 11.17 -11.18 16.70
C LEU A 311 10.29 -10.57 15.62
N LEU A 312 9.60 -11.38 14.81
CA LEU A 312 8.71 -10.88 13.76
C LEU A 312 7.54 -10.06 14.28
N VAL A 313 7.04 -10.36 15.48
CA VAL A 313 5.97 -9.57 16.12
C VAL A 313 6.50 -8.42 16.98
N HIS A 314 7.83 -8.25 17.04
CA HIS A 314 8.47 -7.15 17.75
C HIS A 314 8.70 -5.94 16.81
N PRO A 315 8.44 -4.69 17.22
CA PRO A 315 8.58 -3.52 16.33
C PRO A 315 9.97 -3.36 15.72
N GLN A 316 11.02 -3.52 16.53
CA GLN A 316 12.43 -3.48 16.10
C GLN A 316 12.90 -4.81 15.51
N GLY A 317 12.67 -5.92 16.21
CA GLY A 317 13.09 -7.26 15.78
C GLY A 317 12.58 -7.65 14.40
N SER A 318 11.35 -7.24 14.04
CA SER A 318 10.76 -7.54 12.74
C SER A 318 11.55 -6.97 11.58
N ARG A 319 12.18 -5.80 11.77
CA ARG A 319 13.03 -5.14 10.78
C ARG A 319 14.34 -5.91 10.60
N VAL A 320 14.91 -6.41 11.69
CA VAL A 320 16.12 -7.23 11.66
C VAL A 320 15.87 -8.55 10.96
N VAL A 321 14.78 -9.24 11.28
CA VAL A 321 14.43 -10.50 10.59
C VAL A 321 14.16 -10.26 9.10
N GLN A 322 13.46 -9.19 8.74
CA GLN A 322 13.26 -8.82 7.32
C GLN A 322 14.57 -8.56 6.59
N ALA A 323 15.51 -7.83 7.21
CA ALA A 323 16.85 -7.60 6.66
C ALA A 323 17.63 -8.92 6.52
N ALA A 324 17.60 -9.77 7.54
CA ALA A 324 18.24 -11.08 7.51
C ALA A 324 17.69 -11.97 6.38
N ILE A 325 16.37 -12.04 6.21
CA ILE A 325 15.75 -12.79 5.10
C ILE A 325 16.20 -12.24 3.74
N ALA A 326 16.26 -10.91 3.58
CA ALA A 326 16.63 -10.28 2.31
C ALA A 326 18.12 -10.50 1.95
N GLU A 327 19.01 -10.37 2.92
CA GLU A 327 20.46 -10.23 2.70
C GLU A 327 21.23 -11.54 2.90
N LEU A 328 20.77 -12.44 3.78
CA LEU A 328 21.47 -13.70 4.01
C LEU A 328 21.44 -14.60 2.76
N PRO A 329 22.43 -15.51 2.63
CA PRO A 329 22.38 -16.59 1.66
C PRO A 329 21.05 -17.36 1.78
N LEU A 330 20.49 -17.75 0.63
CA LEU A 330 19.13 -18.32 0.57
C LEU A 330 18.94 -19.52 1.51
N ALA A 331 19.95 -20.38 1.67
CA ALA A 331 19.91 -21.50 2.60
C ALA A 331 19.66 -21.03 4.06
N HIS A 332 20.44 -20.06 4.54
CA HIS A 332 20.26 -19.50 5.88
C HIS A 332 18.93 -18.77 6.04
N ALA A 333 18.51 -18.01 5.02
CA ALA A 333 17.20 -17.35 5.03
C ALA A 333 16.07 -18.39 5.11
N ALA A 334 16.18 -19.51 4.38
CA ALA A 334 15.22 -20.60 4.41
C ALA A 334 15.18 -21.31 5.77
N ASP A 335 16.34 -21.51 6.41
CA ASP A 335 16.43 -22.10 7.76
C ASP A 335 15.70 -21.22 8.80
N LEU A 336 15.95 -19.90 8.78
CA LEU A 336 15.23 -18.96 9.64
C LEU A 336 13.72 -18.94 9.34
N VAL A 337 13.35 -18.95 8.06
CA VAL A 337 11.93 -18.98 7.65
C VAL A 337 11.24 -20.25 8.11
N ASN A 338 11.92 -21.40 8.16
CA ASN A 338 11.33 -22.66 8.61
C ASN A 338 10.83 -22.63 10.06
N GLU A 339 11.33 -21.71 10.90
CA GLU A 339 10.81 -21.50 12.26
C GLU A 339 9.37 -20.97 12.29
N LEU A 340 8.86 -20.42 11.18
CA LEU A 340 7.48 -19.95 11.07
C LEU A 340 6.46 -21.09 10.98
N ARG A 341 6.87 -22.35 10.83
CA ARG A 341 5.95 -23.50 10.75
C ARG A 341 5.04 -23.55 11.98
N GLY A 342 3.73 -23.58 11.74
CA GLY A 342 2.72 -23.54 12.81
C GLY A 342 2.57 -22.17 13.49
N ARG A 343 3.27 -21.14 13.01
CA ARG A 343 3.25 -19.76 13.54
C ARG A 343 2.93 -18.71 12.48
N VAL A 344 2.68 -19.10 11.23
CA VAL A 344 2.39 -18.19 10.11
C VAL A 344 1.18 -17.31 10.41
N VAL A 345 0.06 -17.90 10.84
CA VAL A 345 -1.22 -17.17 11.05
C VAL A 345 -1.11 -16.11 12.15
N PRO A 346 -0.60 -16.40 13.37
CA PRO A 346 -0.37 -15.36 14.38
C PRO A 346 0.54 -14.23 13.89
N CYS A 347 1.63 -14.55 13.17
CA CYS A 347 2.50 -13.52 12.61
C CYS A 347 1.79 -12.72 11.51
N ALA A 348 0.98 -13.35 10.66
CA ALA A 348 0.23 -12.70 9.59
C ALA A 348 -0.87 -11.76 10.09
N LEU A 349 -1.38 -11.97 11.30
CA LEU A 349 -2.37 -11.10 11.94
C LEU A 349 -1.73 -9.96 12.75
N ASP A 350 -0.42 -10.02 13.00
CA ASP A 350 0.31 -8.99 13.73
C ASP A 350 0.67 -7.77 12.85
N THR A 351 0.79 -6.60 13.46
CA THR A 351 1.13 -5.32 12.79
C THR A 351 2.49 -5.38 12.08
N HIS A 352 3.47 -6.01 12.71
CA HIS A 352 4.85 -6.13 12.23
C HIS A 352 5.08 -7.46 11.52
N GLY A 353 4.58 -8.55 12.10
CA GLY A 353 4.78 -9.91 11.62
C GLY A 353 4.25 -10.11 10.20
N SER A 354 3.16 -9.44 9.84
CA SER A 354 2.55 -9.55 8.51
C SER A 354 3.47 -9.04 7.39
N TRP A 355 4.32 -8.04 7.65
CA TRP A 355 5.37 -7.64 6.69
C TRP A 355 6.44 -8.72 6.58
N GLY A 356 6.82 -9.32 7.70
CA GLY A 356 7.78 -10.42 7.76
C GLY A 356 7.33 -11.67 7.00
N VAL A 357 6.06 -12.07 7.15
CA VAL A 357 5.49 -13.22 6.42
C VAL A 357 5.51 -12.97 4.91
N CYS A 358 5.16 -11.75 4.48
CA CYS A 358 5.25 -11.36 3.06
C CYS A 358 6.70 -11.45 2.54
N ALA A 359 7.66 -10.92 3.31
CA ALA A 359 9.08 -10.95 2.94
C ALA A 359 9.63 -12.39 2.90
N ALA A 360 9.26 -13.21 3.89
CA ALA A 360 9.63 -14.62 3.96
C ALA A 360 9.16 -15.38 2.72
N TYR A 361 7.87 -15.26 2.36
CA TYR A 361 7.34 -15.94 1.18
C TYR A 361 7.95 -15.43 -0.12
N LYS A 362 8.08 -14.10 -0.28
CA LYS A 362 8.68 -13.49 -1.48
C LYS A 362 10.11 -13.97 -1.71
N ARG A 363 10.89 -14.17 -0.65
CA ARG A 363 12.29 -14.57 -0.78
C ARG A 363 12.46 -16.07 -1.00
N THR A 364 11.67 -16.89 -0.31
CA THR A 364 11.92 -18.33 -0.19
C THR A 364 10.92 -19.20 -0.95
N HIS A 365 9.76 -18.64 -1.31
CA HIS A 365 8.59 -19.36 -1.81
C HIS A 365 8.22 -20.58 -0.96
N ALA A 366 8.48 -20.51 0.36
CA ALA A 366 8.26 -21.62 1.27
C ALA A 366 6.81 -22.16 1.18
N PRO A 367 6.59 -23.42 0.73
CA PRO A 367 5.25 -23.92 0.43
C PRO A 367 4.31 -23.94 1.64
N PHE A 368 4.84 -24.12 2.85
CA PHE A 368 4.03 -24.14 4.07
C PHE A 368 3.40 -22.77 4.38
N ILE A 369 4.05 -21.67 4.01
CA ILE A 369 3.47 -20.33 4.19
C ILE A 369 2.25 -20.16 3.29
N LEU A 370 2.37 -20.55 2.01
CA LEU A 370 1.24 -20.52 1.09
C LEU A 370 0.10 -21.43 1.56
N ALA A 371 0.44 -22.64 2.02
CA ALA A 371 -0.54 -23.58 2.55
C ALA A 371 -1.31 -23.01 3.75
N ASP A 372 -0.62 -22.49 4.77
CA ASP A 372 -1.24 -21.90 5.96
C ASP A 372 -2.13 -20.70 5.59
N VAL A 373 -1.68 -19.84 4.66
CA VAL A 373 -2.44 -18.68 4.15
C VAL A 373 -3.71 -19.12 3.43
N ILE A 374 -3.65 -20.17 2.61
CA ILE A 374 -4.81 -20.70 1.87
C ILE A 374 -5.80 -21.40 2.82
N GLU A 375 -5.29 -22.17 3.77
CA GLU A 375 -6.11 -22.89 4.76
C GLU A 375 -6.96 -21.92 5.57
N HIS A 376 -6.35 -20.81 6.01
CA HIS A 376 -6.94 -19.79 6.88
C HIS A 376 -7.40 -18.53 6.13
N ILE A 377 -7.63 -18.64 4.82
CA ILE A 377 -7.85 -17.48 3.94
C ILE A 377 -9.02 -16.59 4.39
N GLU A 378 -10.13 -17.14 4.88
CA GLU A 378 -11.28 -16.35 5.36
C GLU A 378 -10.92 -15.51 6.59
N ALA A 379 -10.33 -16.15 7.60
CA ALA A 379 -9.95 -15.51 8.86
C ALA A 379 -8.89 -14.42 8.62
N LEU A 380 -7.92 -14.66 7.74
CA LEU A 380 -6.91 -13.66 7.38
C LEU A 380 -7.51 -12.51 6.57
N SER A 381 -8.38 -12.80 5.60
CA SER A 381 -8.89 -11.80 4.65
C SER A 381 -9.80 -10.76 5.29
N THR A 382 -10.41 -11.06 6.43
CA THR A 382 -11.29 -10.13 7.17
C THR A 382 -10.55 -9.28 8.21
N GLN A 383 -9.22 -9.36 8.24
CA GLN A 383 -8.37 -8.65 9.20
C GLN A 383 -7.42 -7.69 8.46
N GLN A 384 -7.23 -6.48 8.97
CA GLN A 384 -6.44 -5.43 8.33
C GLN A 384 -5.01 -5.89 7.94
N HIS A 385 -4.35 -6.66 8.80
CA HIS A 385 -3.00 -7.17 8.54
C HIS A 385 -3.02 -8.47 7.74
N GLY A 386 -3.96 -9.36 8.03
CA GLY A 386 -4.11 -10.63 7.35
C GLY A 386 -4.46 -10.48 5.87
N CYS A 387 -5.33 -9.52 5.51
CA CYS A 387 -5.75 -9.32 4.13
C CYS A 387 -4.59 -8.89 3.23
N ARG A 388 -3.66 -8.11 3.78
CA ARG A 388 -2.41 -7.74 3.10
C ARG A 388 -1.53 -8.96 2.85
N VAL A 389 -1.43 -9.87 3.81
CA VAL A 389 -0.66 -11.12 3.65
C VAL A 389 -1.29 -11.98 2.57
N VAL A 390 -2.60 -12.20 2.60
CA VAL A 390 -3.32 -12.96 1.57
C VAL A 390 -3.08 -12.34 0.19
N GLN A 391 -3.30 -11.04 0.04
CA GLN A 391 -3.11 -10.35 -1.24
C GLN A 391 -1.68 -10.50 -1.77
N ARG A 392 -0.66 -10.25 -0.93
CA ARG A 392 0.73 -10.28 -1.37
C ARG A 392 1.24 -11.70 -1.62
N VAL A 393 0.95 -12.64 -0.73
CA VAL A 393 1.39 -14.04 -0.87
C VAL A 393 0.75 -14.69 -2.08
N LEU A 394 -0.55 -14.49 -2.33
CA LEU A 394 -1.19 -15.07 -3.51
C LEU A 394 -0.72 -14.43 -4.83
N ALA A 395 -0.50 -13.10 -4.85
CA ALA A 395 0.06 -12.42 -6.03
C ALA A 395 1.48 -12.89 -6.34
N GLU A 396 2.32 -13.05 -5.30
CA GLU A 396 3.68 -13.57 -5.43
C GLU A 396 3.69 -15.04 -5.86
N ALA A 397 2.77 -15.85 -5.34
CA ALA A 397 2.61 -17.24 -5.76
C ALA A 397 2.29 -17.31 -7.25
N ALA A 398 1.36 -16.46 -7.72
CA ALA A 398 1.02 -16.39 -9.14
C ALA A 398 2.23 -15.96 -10.01
N ALA A 399 2.98 -14.94 -9.57
CA ALA A 399 4.14 -14.43 -10.30
C ALA A 399 5.29 -15.45 -10.39
N SER A 400 5.44 -16.31 -9.38
CA SER A 400 6.47 -17.36 -9.32
C SER A 400 6.04 -18.70 -9.96
N GLY A 401 4.89 -18.74 -10.64
CA GLY A 401 4.37 -19.95 -11.30
C GLY A 401 3.62 -20.91 -10.36
N GLY A 402 3.39 -20.52 -9.11
CA GLY A 402 2.52 -21.22 -8.17
C GLY A 402 1.04 -21.12 -8.55
N ARG A 403 0.27 -22.18 -8.30
CA ARG A 403 -1.16 -22.22 -8.61
C ARG A 403 -2.00 -21.63 -7.48
N VAL A 404 -2.76 -20.58 -7.79
CA VAL A 404 -3.73 -19.93 -6.89
C VAL A 404 -5.07 -20.67 -6.86
N ASP A 405 -5.22 -21.76 -7.61
CA ASP A 405 -6.45 -22.58 -7.68
C ASP A 405 -6.94 -23.06 -6.31
N ALA A 406 -6.03 -23.46 -5.43
CA ALA A 406 -6.39 -23.89 -4.08
C ALA A 406 -7.00 -22.72 -3.25
N ALA A 407 -6.55 -21.49 -3.46
CA ALA A 407 -7.13 -20.32 -2.81
C ALA A 407 -8.56 -20.05 -3.34
N ALA A 408 -8.77 -20.15 -4.66
CA ALA A 408 -10.09 -20.02 -5.28
C ALA A 408 -11.06 -21.09 -4.76
N ALA A 409 -10.63 -22.36 -4.72
CA ALA A 409 -11.42 -23.46 -4.20
C ALA A 409 -11.78 -23.27 -2.71
N ARG A 410 -10.86 -22.73 -1.90
CA ARG A 410 -11.13 -22.42 -0.49
C ARG A 410 -12.10 -21.27 -0.34
N LEU A 411 -11.97 -20.19 -1.10
CA LEU A 411 -12.92 -19.07 -1.08
C LEU A 411 -14.34 -19.51 -1.48
N LEU A 412 -14.48 -20.43 -2.44
CA LEU A 412 -15.77 -21.02 -2.82
C LEU A 412 -16.46 -21.82 -1.69
N GLN A 413 -15.74 -22.18 -0.63
CA GLN A 413 -16.28 -22.87 0.55
C GLN A 413 -16.68 -21.91 1.67
N THR A 414 -16.48 -20.61 1.48
CA THR A 414 -16.82 -19.55 2.45
C THR A 414 -18.13 -18.85 2.05
N ASP A 415 -18.60 -17.90 2.88
CA ASP A 415 -19.58 -16.91 2.44
C ASP A 415 -18.92 -15.89 1.49
N LEU A 416 -18.77 -16.30 0.23
CA LEU A 416 -18.02 -15.55 -0.79
C LEU A 416 -18.63 -14.17 -1.07
N ALA A 417 -19.96 -14.06 -1.08
CA ALA A 417 -20.65 -12.81 -1.30
C ALA A 417 -20.43 -11.82 -0.15
N ARG A 418 -20.47 -12.31 1.11
CA ARG A 418 -20.12 -11.50 2.28
C ARG A 418 -18.66 -11.04 2.24
N LEU A 419 -17.72 -11.92 1.88
CA LEU A 419 -16.32 -11.54 1.72
C LEU A 419 -16.10 -10.51 0.60
N ALA A 420 -16.85 -10.62 -0.50
CA ALA A 420 -16.74 -9.69 -1.61
C ALA A 420 -17.14 -8.25 -1.26
N VAL A 421 -18.03 -8.05 -0.29
CA VAL A 421 -18.42 -6.71 0.20
C VAL A 421 -17.65 -6.26 1.45
N ASP A 422 -16.83 -7.13 2.03
CA ASP A 422 -16.04 -6.83 3.23
C ASP A 422 -14.94 -5.79 2.92
N PRO A 423 -14.67 -4.82 3.84
CA PRO A 423 -13.63 -3.79 3.64
C PRO A 423 -12.23 -4.33 3.34
N TYR A 424 -11.93 -5.54 3.80
CA TYR A 424 -10.65 -6.23 3.62
C TYR A 424 -10.78 -7.48 2.74
N GLY A 425 -11.87 -8.24 2.91
CA GLY A 425 -12.09 -9.52 2.23
C GLY A 425 -12.17 -9.41 0.71
N ASN A 426 -12.66 -8.28 0.20
CA ASN A 426 -12.80 -8.01 -1.23
C ASN A 426 -11.46 -8.17 -1.99
N TYR A 427 -10.32 -7.88 -1.36
CA TYR A 427 -9.01 -8.00 -2.00
C TYR A 427 -8.63 -9.44 -2.28
N ALA A 428 -8.93 -10.36 -1.35
CA ALA A 428 -8.65 -11.79 -1.53
C ALA A 428 -9.45 -12.38 -2.68
N VAL A 429 -10.74 -12.00 -2.77
CA VAL A 429 -11.63 -12.40 -3.87
C VAL A 429 -11.07 -11.93 -5.21
N GLN A 430 -10.72 -10.64 -5.32
CA GLN A 430 -10.16 -10.08 -6.56
C GLN A 430 -8.86 -10.74 -7.00
N VAL A 431 -7.91 -10.96 -6.06
CA VAL A 431 -6.62 -11.60 -6.37
C VAL A 431 -6.83 -13.03 -6.83
N ALA A 432 -7.67 -13.81 -6.14
CA ALA A 432 -7.99 -15.16 -6.57
C ALA A 432 -8.63 -15.17 -7.97
N MET A 433 -9.61 -14.31 -8.24
CA MET A 433 -10.24 -14.20 -9.56
C MET A 433 -9.25 -13.87 -10.67
N ARG A 434 -8.29 -12.97 -10.44
CA ARG A 434 -7.31 -12.55 -11.47
C ARG A 434 -6.25 -13.61 -11.77
N HIS A 435 -5.88 -14.43 -10.78
CA HIS A 435 -4.70 -15.29 -10.89
C HIS A 435 -5.00 -16.79 -10.88
N CYS A 436 -6.22 -17.22 -10.54
CA CYS A 436 -6.59 -18.63 -10.68
C CYS A 436 -6.79 -19.04 -12.14
N SER A 437 -6.78 -20.36 -12.37
CA SER A 437 -7.06 -20.95 -13.67
C SER A 437 -8.45 -20.59 -14.20
N ALA A 438 -8.65 -20.70 -15.51
CA ALA A 438 -9.93 -20.41 -16.13
C ALA A 438 -11.13 -21.19 -15.55
N PRO A 439 -11.01 -22.50 -15.22
CA PRO A 439 -12.10 -23.25 -14.58
C PRO A 439 -12.47 -22.70 -13.19
N GLU A 440 -11.49 -22.45 -12.32
CA GLU A 440 -11.76 -21.90 -10.98
C GLU A 440 -12.30 -20.47 -11.05
N ARG A 441 -11.80 -19.67 -12.00
CA ARG A 441 -12.32 -18.32 -12.25
C ARG A 441 -13.79 -18.36 -12.68
N ALA A 442 -14.15 -19.27 -13.57
CA ALA A 442 -15.54 -19.45 -14.00
C ALA A 442 -16.46 -19.82 -12.82
N ARG A 443 -15.98 -20.64 -11.88
CA ARG A 443 -16.71 -20.98 -10.64
C ARG A 443 -16.88 -19.77 -9.72
N LEU A 444 -15.83 -18.98 -9.50
CA LEU A 444 -15.89 -17.75 -8.69
C LEU A 444 -16.85 -16.73 -9.30
N VAL A 445 -16.76 -16.47 -10.62
CA VAL A 445 -17.68 -15.59 -11.34
C VAL A 445 -19.10 -16.11 -11.24
N GLY A 446 -19.32 -17.41 -11.47
CA GLY A 446 -20.64 -18.04 -11.38
C GLY A 446 -21.28 -17.92 -9.99
N ALA A 447 -20.48 -18.04 -8.92
CA ALA A 447 -20.95 -17.89 -7.55
C ALA A 447 -21.29 -16.43 -7.18
N LEU A 448 -20.58 -15.45 -7.75
CA LEU A 448 -20.79 -14.02 -7.45
C LEU A 448 -21.81 -13.33 -8.36
N LEU A 449 -22.05 -13.86 -9.56
CA LEU A 449 -22.94 -13.25 -10.56
C LEU A 449 -24.37 -13.02 -10.05
N PRO A 450 -25.01 -13.92 -9.28
CA PRO A 450 -26.32 -13.67 -8.67
C PRO A 450 -26.35 -12.48 -7.69
N HIS A 451 -25.19 -12.09 -7.17
CA HIS A 451 -25.04 -10.98 -6.22
C HIS A 451 -24.61 -9.67 -6.89
N LEU A 452 -24.45 -9.65 -8.22
CA LEU A 452 -23.83 -8.55 -8.95
C LEU A 452 -24.45 -7.18 -8.64
N LEU A 453 -25.79 -7.06 -8.58
CA LEU A 453 -26.45 -5.78 -8.27
C LEU A 453 -26.08 -5.26 -6.87
N GLY A 454 -26.10 -6.13 -5.85
CA GLY A 454 -25.70 -5.76 -4.49
C GLY A 454 -24.20 -5.47 -4.35
N LEU A 455 -23.37 -6.15 -5.14
CA LEU A 455 -21.93 -5.82 -5.23
C LEU A 455 -21.74 -4.43 -5.83
N SER A 456 -22.44 -4.11 -6.92
CA SER A 456 -22.33 -2.82 -7.62
C SER A 456 -22.63 -1.60 -6.76
N THR A 457 -23.56 -1.74 -5.81
CA THR A 457 -23.94 -0.65 -4.89
C THR A 457 -23.18 -0.67 -3.56
N SER A 458 -22.23 -1.61 -3.39
CA SER A 458 -21.33 -1.64 -2.24
C SER A 458 -20.03 -0.88 -2.51
N LYS A 459 -19.56 -0.08 -1.54
CA LYS A 459 -18.27 0.63 -1.61
C LYS A 459 -17.09 -0.29 -1.93
N HIS A 460 -17.09 -1.49 -1.36
CA HIS A 460 -16.01 -2.46 -1.51
C HIS A 460 -16.35 -3.51 -2.56
N GLY A 461 -17.63 -3.91 -2.61
CA GLY A 461 -18.14 -4.86 -3.59
C GLY A 461 -18.07 -4.36 -5.03
N SER A 462 -18.14 -3.05 -5.28
CA SER A 462 -18.11 -2.51 -6.64
C SER A 462 -16.79 -2.86 -7.36
N ASN A 463 -15.67 -2.88 -6.64
CA ASN A 463 -14.38 -3.30 -7.19
C ASN A 463 -14.38 -4.79 -7.58
N VAL A 464 -15.06 -5.63 -6.78
CA VAL A 464 -15.26 -7.05 -7.11
C VAL A 464 -16.18 -7.20 -8.31
N ALA A 465 -17.24 -6.39 -8.40
CA ALA A 465 -18.16 -6.39 -9.53
C ALA A 465 -17.46 -5.99 -10.84
N GLU A 466 -16.60 -4.96 -10.84
CA GLU A 466 -15.80 -4.59 -12.01
C GLU A 466 -14.83 -5.70 -12.43
N ALA A 467 -14.15 -6.33 -11.46
CA ALA A 467 -13.29 -7.48 -11.73
C ALA A 467 -14.09 -8.67 -12.28
N LEU A 468 -15.28 -8.94 -11.73
CA LEU A 468 -16.20 -9.97 -12.20
C LEU A 468 -16.58 -9.76 -13.66
N LEU A 469 -17.01 -8.55 -14.01
CA LEU A 469 -17.38 -8.21 -15.39
C LEU A 469 -16.19 -8.39 -16.34
N THR A 470 -15.02 -7.89 -15.97
CA THR A 470 -13.79 -7.99 -16.80
C THR A 470 -13.36 -9.44 -17.05
N LEU A 471 -13.65 -10.34 -16.10
CA LEU A 471 -13.21 -11.73 -16.12
C LEU A 471 -14.30 -12.72 -16.56
N ALA A 472 -15.53 -12.25 -16.73
CA ALA A 472 -16.68 -13.05 -17.12
C ALA A 472 -16.58 -13.51 -18.58
N GLY A 473 -16.98 -14.76 -18.84
CA GLY A 473 -17.15 -15.25 -20.21
C GLY A 473 -18.40 -14.64 -20.88
N PRO A 474 -18.55 -14.77 -22.21
CA PRO A 474 -19.67 -14.17 -22.94
C PRO A 474 -21.06 -14.50 -22.38
N PRO A 475 -21.38 -15.75 -21.97
CA PRO A 475 -22.68 -16.06 -21.37
C PRO A 475 -22.92 -15.35 -20.03
N GLN A 476 -21.86 -15.19 -19.22
CA GLN A 476 -21.93 -14.52 -17.93
C GLN A 476 -22.09 -13.01 -18.09
N LEU A 477 -21.42 -12.41 -19.08
CA LEU A 477 -21.61 -11.01 -19.46
C LEU A 477 -23.04 -10.73 -19.96
N ALA A 478 -23.59 -11.63 -20.79
CA ALA A 478 -24.97 -11.51 -21.24
C ALA A 478 -25.97 -11.54 -20.08
N ALA A 479 -25.76 -12.42 -19.09
CA ALA A 479 -26.58 -12.49 -17.88
C ALA A 479 -26.41 -11.25 -16.98
N ALA A 480 -25.18 -10.76 -16.80
CA ALA A 480 -24.91 -9.52 -16.07
C ALA A 480 -25.60 -8.31 -16.72
N ARG A 481 -25.57 -8.22 -18.05
CA ARG A 481 -26.29 -7.20 -18.81
C ARG A 481 -27.79 -7.33 -18.59
N HIS A 482 -28.34 -8.54 -18.70
CA HIS A 482 -29.76 -8.75 -18.45
C HIS A 482 -30.16 -8.26 -17.06
N ALA A 483 -29.33 -8.50 -16.03
CA ALA A 483 -29.58 -8.00 -14.68
C ALA A 483 -29.57 -6.46 -14.58
N PHE A 484 -28.62 -5.78 -15.24
CA PHE A 484 -28.51 -4.31 -15.18
C PHE A 484 -29.63 -3.59 -15.93
N PHE A 485 -30.13 -4.19 -17.01
CA PHE A 485 -31.15 -3.62 -17.89
C PHE A 485 -32.50 -4.35 -17.76
N ALA A 486 -32.71 -5.11 -16.67
CA ALA A 486 -33.94 -5.87 -16.44
C ALA A 486 -35.17 -4.94 -16.37
N ASP A 487 -35.01 -3.81 -15.68
CA ASP A 487 -36.04 -2.80 -15.52
C ASP A 487 -35.42 -1.41 -15.32
N ARG A 488 -36.26 -0.37 -15.53
CA ARG A 488 -35.83 1.03 -15.43
C ARG A 488 -35.42 1.43 -14.00
N ALA A 489 -36.01 0.84 -12.96
CA ALA A 489 -35.68 1.20 -11.58
C ALA A 489 -34.27 0.74 -11.20
N THR A 490 -33.91 -0.50 -11.55
CA THR A 490 -32.55 -1.04 -11.39
C THR A 490 -31.51 -0.19 -12.14
N LEU A 491 -31.79 0.15 -13.40
CA LEU A 491 -30.88 0.98 -14.19
C LEU A 491 -30.71 2.38 -13.56
N ARG A 492 -31.82 3.02 -13.17
CA ARG A 492 -31.81 4.35 -12.52
C ARG A 492 -31.02 4.33 -11.22
N GLU A 493 -31.15 3.27 -10.41
CA GLU A 493 -30.38 3.09 -9.19
C GLU A 493 -28.88 3.08 -9.52
N LEU A 494 -28.43 2.21 -10.41
CA LEU A 494 -27.01 2.11 -10.79
C LEU A 494 -26.47 3.41 -11.40
N THR A 495 -27.23 4.06 -12.28
CA THR A 495 -26.88 5.33 -12.91
C THR A 495 -26.66 6.44 -11.88
N GLY A 496 -27.50 6.51 -10.84
CA GLY A 496 -27.42 7.50 -9.78
C GLY A 496 -26.54 7.12 -8.58
N HIS A 497 -26.03 5.89 -8.52
CA HIS A 497 -25.34 5.38 -7.33
C HIS A 497 -23.87 5.84 -7.28
N PRO A 498 -23.33 6.26 -6.12
CA PRO A 498 -21.92 6.65 -5.97
C PRO A 498 -20.89 5.59 -6.38
N PHE A 499 -21.26 4.31 -6.30
CA PHE A 499 -20.41 3.17 -6.72
C PHE A 499 -20.95 2.45 -7.96
N GLY A 500 -22.28 2.32 -8.09
CA GLY A 500 -22.91 1.56 -9.17
C GLY A 500 -22.65 2.17 -10.53
N ASN A 501 -22.47 3.50 -10.59
CA ASN A 501 -22.13 4.20 -11.81
C ASN A 501 -20.83 3.67 -12.43
N TYR A 502 -19.80 3.35 -11.62
CA TYR A 502 -18.53 2.83 -12.13
C TYR A 502 -18.68 1.43 -12.72
N VAL A 503 -19.47 0.58 -12.04
CA VAL A 503 -19.74 -0.79 -12.54
C VAL A 503 -20.57 -0.77 -13.82
N LEU A 504 -21.54 0.14 -13.92
CA LEU A 504 -22.30 0.34 -15.16
C LEU A 504 -21.40 0.82 -16.30
N GLN A 505 -20.47 1.75 -16.05
CA GLN A 505 -19.46 2.16 -17.05
C GLN A 505 -18.55 0.99 -17.45
N ALA A 506 -18.14 0.13 -16.50
CA ALA A 506 -17.37 -1.07 -16.80
C ALA A 506 -18.13 -2.03 -17.73
N MET A 507 -19.43 -2.24 -17.49
CA MET A 507 -20.29 -3.01 -18.40
C MET A 507 -20.32 -2.38 -19.81
N LEU A 508 -20.49 -1.06 -19.91
CA LEU A 508 -20.55 -0.37 -21.20
C LEU A 508 -19.26 -0.51 -22.03
N ARG A 509 -18.09 -0.63 -21.37
CA ARG A 509 -16.80 -0.89 -22.05
C ARG A 509 -16.68 -2.30 -22.62
N LEU A 510 -17.48 -3.26 -22.15
CA LEU A 510 -17.38 -4.68 -22.50
C LEU A 510 -18.42 -5.15 -23.53
N VAL A 511 -19.42 -4.33 -23.83
CA VAL A 511 -20.48 -4.64 -24.81
C VAL A 511 -20.15 -4.06 -26.20
N SER A 512 -20.80 -4.58 -27.24
CA SER A 512 -20.59 -4.11 -28.61
C SER A 512 -20.99 -2.63 -28.78
N PRO A 513 -20.50 -1.91 -29.81
CA PRO A 513 -20.90 -0.53 -30.06
C PRO A 513 -22.42 -0.34 -30.17
N ASP A 514 -23.13 -1.27 -30.83
CA ASP A 514 -24.58 -1.20 -30.98
C ASP A 514 -25.31 -1.41 -29.64
N GLU A 515 -24.85 -2.39 -28.86
CA GLU A 515 -25.38 -2.67 -27.52
C GLU A 515 -25.12 -1.50 -26.57
N ARG A 516 -23.93 -0.89 -26.65
CA ARG A 516 -23.57 0.31 -25.89
C ARG A 516 -24.48 1.48 -26.27
N ALA A 517 -24.71 1.73 -27.56
CA ALA A 517 -25.60 2.79 -28.01
C ALA A 517 -27.05 2.58 -27.52
N GLN A 518 -27.53 1.33 -27.51
CA GLN A 518 -28.85 1.01 -26.95
C GLN A 518 -28.91 1.23 -25.43
N ALA A 519 -27.88 0.80 -24.70
CA ALA A 519 -27.79 1.01 -23.27
C ALA A 519 -27.73 2.50 -22.89
N LEU A 520 -26.97 3.30 -23.65
CA LEU A 520 -26.85 4.75 -23.42
C LEU A 520 -28.19 5.47 -23.60
N ARG A 521 -28.97 5.13 -24.64
CA ARG A 521 -30.34 5.68 -24.82
C ARG A 521 -31.24 5.39 -23.62
N ALA A 522 -31.11 4.22 -22.99
CA ALA A 522 -31.88 3.89 -21.80
C ALA A 522 -31.39 4.68 -20.56
N ILE A 523 -30.08 4.86 -20.42
CA ILE A 523 -29.45 5.63 -19.33
C ILE A 523 -29.83 7.12 -19.44
N GLU A 524 -29.82 7.70 -20.64
CA GLU A 524 -30.12 9.11 -20.91
C GLU A 524 -31.47 9.57 -20.34
N ILE A 525 -32.46 8.67 -20.30
CA ILE A 525 -33.81 8.94 -19.76
C ILE A 525 -33.75 9.43 -18.31
N ASP A 526 -32.87 8.85 -17.49
CA ASP A 526 -32.76 9.14 -16.05
C ASP A 526 -31.41 9.81 -15.69
N ALA A 527 -30.48 9.93 -16.64
CA ALA A 527 -29.15 10.48 -16.43
C ALA A 527 -29.16 11.97 -16.10
N ALA A 528 -30.07 12.74 -16.69
CA ALA A 528 -30.17 14.19 -16.47
C ALA A 528 -30.42 14.54 -14.99
N ASP A 529 -31.13 13.67 -14.27
CA ASP A 529 -31.54 13.86 -12.88
C ASP A 529 -30.40 13.64 -11.87
N THR A 530 -29.26 13.08 -12.30
CA THR A 530 -28.17 12.69 -11.39
C THR A 530 -26.82 13.19 -11.89
N THR A 531 -25.95 13.63 -10.96
CA THR A 531 -24.59 14.06 -11.31
C THR A 531 -23.79 12.92 -11.93
N PHE A 532 -23.90 11.72 -11.37
CA PHE A 532 -23.22 10.53 -11.89
C PHE A 532 -23.74 10.12 -13.27
N GLY A 533 -25.06 10.14 -13.48
CA GLY A 533 -25.65 9.82 -14.79
C GLY A 533 -25.18 10.75 -15.89
N ARG A 534 -25.13 12.08 -15.63
CA ARG A 534 -24.56 13.04 -16.59
C ARG A 534 -23.10 12.70 -16.92
N THR A 535 -22.29 12.31 -15.93
CA THR A 535 -20.90 11.87 -16.16
C THR A 535 -20.82 10.63 -17.06
N ILE A 536 -21.69 9.64 -16.87
CA ILE A 536 -21.72 8.44 -17.73
C ILE A 536 -21.99 8.84 -19.19
N VAL A 537 -23.02 9.66 -19.43
CA VAL A 537 -23.37 10.09 -20.79
C VAL A 537 -22.22 10.89 -21.39
N THR A 538 -21.65 11.86 -20.68
CA THR A 538 -20.50 12.64 -21.18
C THR A 538 -19.31 11.74 -21.51
N HIS A 539 -19.02 10.72 -20.69
CA HIS A 539 -17.87 9.85 -20.89
C HIS A 539 -17.98 8.98 -22.16
N PHE A 540 -19.18 8.56 -22.55
CA PHE A 540 -19.38 7.65 -23.68
C PHE A 540 -20.01 8.28 -24.93
N VAL A 541 -20.57 9.49 -24.82
CA VAL A 541 -21.19 10.24 -25.93
C VAL A 541 -20.31 11.42 -26.38
N ALA A 542 -19.28 11.80 -25.62
CA ALA A 542 -18.32 12.79 -26.10
C ALA A 542 -17.71 12.30 -27.43
N PRO A 543 -17.74 13.12 -28.49
CA PRO A 543 -17.14 12.76 -29.76
C PRO A 543 -15.65 12.51 -29.54
N ASP A 544 -15.12 11.46 -30.16
CA ASP A 544 -13.69 11.17 -30.21
C ASP A 544 -12.92 12.48 -30.44
N LYS A 545 -12.19 12.94 -29.43
CA LYS A 545 -11.03 13.80 -29.68
C LYS A 545 -9.93 12.89 -30.20
N ALA A 546 -10.12 12.41 -31.42
CA ALA A 546 -9.12 11.74 -32.23
C ALA A 546 -7.99 12.71 -32.59
#